data_AF-A0A8T7AIZ4-F1
#
_entry.id   AF-A0A8T7AIZ4-F1
#
_cell.length_a   1.000
_cell.length_b   1.000
_cell.length_c   1.000
_cell.angle_alpha   90.00
_cell.angle_beta   90.00
_cell.angle_gamma   90.00
#
_symmetry.space_group_name_H-M   'P 1'
#
loop_
_entity.id
_entity.type
_entity.pdbx_description
1 polymer ?
#
loop_
_entity_poly.entity_id
_entity_poly.type
_entity_poly.pdbx_seq_one_letter_code
_entity_poly.pdbx_strand_id
1 'polypeptide(L)'
;MNINMLRIDRQKRGFLILMLLCMSCGMSVAAAREDPDQLWNDQLKDYYFEDKEMLDGKDILEMTAPIRAEDGAVVPVTINTLVPQTEAYYVKAITLLIDKNPVPMAGVFEFTPASGHADLDLRIRVNAYSPVRAIAETSDGKHYMVSRFVKASGGCSAPVGSDLDVAMKRLGKMRFKLRSEYALDEPLQMQLAVSHPNLTGLQRDQVSTLYIPPHFIKKIRVTFDGKEVLRATTDISISENPNLKFFFKPERDGLITAEIEDSQGMKFSQAFDFKQPG
;
A
#
# COMPACT_ATOMS: atom_id res chain seq x y z
N MET A 1 -100.57 19.01 35.47
CA MET A 1 -100.48 19.56 36.84
C MET A 1 -98.99 19.72 37.17
N ASN A 2 -98.55 20.98 37.33
CA ASN A 2 -97.41 21.52 38.12
C ASN A 2 -96.08 20.74 38.24
N ILE A 3 -94.86 21.30 38.30
CA ILE A 3 -94.18 22.59 38.02
C ILE A 3 -92.71 22.34 38.49
N ASN A 4 -91.74 23.09 37.94
CA ASN A 4 -90.32 23.30 38.37
C ASN A 4 -89.32 22.15 38.17
N MET A 5 -88.20 22.29 37.42
CA MET A 5 -87.11 23.29 37.38
C MET A 5 -86.04 23.10 38.47
N LEU A 6 -84.82 22.68 38.04
CA LEU A 6 -83.47 22.94 38.61
C LEU A 6 -82.45 22.13 37.74
N ARG A 7 -81.75 22.69 36.73
CA ARG A 7 -80.54 23.54 36.68
C ARG A 7 -79.20 22.82 36.98
N ILE A 8 -78.22 23.07 36.09
CA ILE A 8 -76.73 22.97 36.24
C ILE A 8 -76.14 21.56 36.01
N ASP A 9 -75.04 21.28 35.32
CA ASP A 9 -74.14 21.91 34.33
C ASP A 9 -73.08 20.82 34.00
N ARG A 10 -72.30 21.04 32.95
CA ARG A 10 -70.93 20.55 32.68
C ARG A 10 -70.69 19.22 31.94
N GLN A 11 -69.74 19.40 31.01
CA GLN A 11 -68.84 18.45 30.35
C GLN A 11 -69.25 17.86 28.99
N LYS A 12 -69.05 18.74 28.00
CA LYS A 12 -68.31 18.47 26.75
C LYS A 12 -67.41 17.23 26.82
N ARG A 13 -67.57 16.31 25.86
CA ARG A 13 -66.49 15.72 25.04
C ARG A 13 -67.09 14.80 23.98
N GLY A 14 -67.33 15.37 22.79
CA GLY A 14 -67.57 14.61 21.58
C GLY A 14 -66.26 13.97 21.11
N PHE A 15 -66.31 12.68 20.80
CA PHE A 15 -65.23 11.93 20.19
C PHE A 15 -65.53 11.85 18.68
N LEU A 16 -64.82 12.65 17.88
CA LEU A 16 -64.85 12.56 16.42
C LEU A 16 -63.51 11.96 15.97
N ILE A 17 -63.55 10.70 15.51
CA ILE A 17 -62.41 10.00 14.94
C ILE A 17 -62.21 10.52 13.51
N LEU A 18 -61.14 11.30 13.29
CA LEU A 18 -60.69 11.73 11.97
C LEU A 18 -59.64 10.72 11.48
N MET A 19 -59.98 9.99 10.43
CA MET A 19 -59.11 9.02 9.75
C MET A 19 -58.06 9.80 8.92
N LEU A 20 -56.81 9.85 9.41
CA LEU A 20 -55.69 10.39 8.64
C LEU A 20 -55.21 9.33 7.63
N LEU A 21 -55.37 9.65 6.34
CA LEU A 21 -54.77 8.94 5.23
C LEU A 21 -53.28 9.31 5.17
N CYS A 22 -52.41 8.51 5.82
CA CYS A 22 -50.96 8.63 5.67
C CYS A 22 -50.56 8.12 4.27
N MET A 23 -50.38 9.05 3.34
CA MET A 23 -49.78 8.81 2.04
C MET A 23 -48.27 8.62 2.25
N SER A 24 -47.83 7.38 2.44
CA SER A 24 -46.42 7.03 2.62
C SER A 24 -45.68 7.23 1.30
N CYS A 25 -45.08 8.41 1.14
CA CYS A 25 -44.08 8.68 0.11
C CYS A 25 -42.85 7.83 0.42
N GLY A 26 -42.72 6.69 -0.27
CA GLY A 26 -41.52 5.85 -0.20
C GLY A 26 -40.35 6.59 -0.84
N MET A 27 -39.56 7.31 -0.03
CA MET A 27 -38.24 7.75 -0.44
C MET A 27 -37.31 6.53 -0.44
N SER A 28 -37.15 5.92 -1.60
CA SER A 28 -36.01 5.03 -1.85
C SER A 28 -34.74 5.86 -1.83
N VAL A 29 -34.05 5.88 -0.70
CA VAL A 29 -32.66 6.33 -0.66
C VAL A 29 -31.84 5.26 -1.37
N ALA A 30 -31.58 5.45 -2.66
CA ALA A 30 -30.56 4.68 -3.34
C ALA A 30 -29.24 5.00 -2.64
N ALA A 31 -28.65 4.00 -1.97
CA ALA A 31 -27.30 4.13 -1.45
C ALA A 31 -26.38 4.42 -2.64
N ALA A 32 -25.89 5.65 -2.75
CA ALA A 32 -24.92 6.03 -3.77
C ALA A 32 -23.73 5.06 -3.65
N ARG A 33 -23.42 4.36 -4.74
CA ARG A 33 -22.23 3.53 -4.80
C ARG A 33 -21.03 4.46 -4.67
N GLU A 34 -20.24 4.28 -3.61
CA GLU A 34 -19.02 5.06 -3.40
C GLU A 34 -18.11 4.91 -4.62
N ASP A 35 -17.71 6.04 -5.22
CA ASP A 35 -16.74 6.06 -6.31
C ASP A 35 -15.36 5.72 -5.71
N PRO A 36 -14.73 4.61 -6.14
CA PRO A 36 -13.43 4.22 -5.60
C PRO A 36 -12.33 5.27 -5.85
N ASP A 37 -12.48 6.15 -6.84
CA ASP A 37 -11.48 7.18 -7.16
C ASP A 37 -11.74 8.53 -6.48
N GLN A 38 -12.81 8.67 -5.70
CA GLN A 38 -13.18 9.95 -5.08
C GLN A 38 -12.07 10.49 -4.16
N LEU A 39 -11.57 9.67 -3.22
CA LEU A 39 -10.52 10.10 -2.30
C LEU A 39 -9.22 10.51 -3.02
N TRP A 40 -8.93 9.84 -4.13
CA TRP A 40 -7.79 10.18 -4.97
C TRP A 40 -7.95 11.55 -5.63
N ASN A 41 -9.08 11.76 -6.30
CA ASN A 41 -9.37 12.99 -7.04
C ASN A 41 -9.52 14.20 -6.11
N ASP A 42 -10.12 14.00 -4.93
CA ASP A 42 -10.46 15.10 -4.02
C ASP A 42 -9.29 15.51 -3.11
N GLN A 43 -8.32 14.62 -2.86
CA GLN A 43 -7.30 14.83 -1.81
C GLN A 43 -5.92 14.28 -2.16
N LEU A 44 -5.80 12.98 -2.44
CA LEU A 44 -4.48 12.33 -2.45
C LEU A 44 -3.63 12.77 -3.64
N LYS A 45 -4.24 13.00 -4.80
CA LYS A 45 -3.51 13.45 -5.99
C LYS A 45 -2.79 14.76 -5.71
N ASP A 46 -3.53 15.79 -5.28
CA ASP A 46 -2.97 17.11 -5.04
C ASP A 46 -1.99 17.10 -3.86
N TYR A 47 -2.26 16.32 -2.81
CA TYR A 47 -1.38 16.22 -1.65
C TYR A 47 0.00 15.61 -1.98
N TYR A 48 0.05 14.58 -2.82
CA TYR A 48 1.29 13.86 -3.14
C TYR A 48 1.97 14.32 -4.43
N PHE A 49 1.22 14.91 -5.35
CA PHE A 49 1.70 15.23 -6.69
C PHE A 49 1.41 16.66 -7.14
N GLU A 50 0.76 17.47 -6.31
CA GLU A 50 0.48 18.89 -6.60
C GLU A 50 -0.18 19.04 -7.98
N ASP A 51 0.31 19.95 -8.81
CA ASP A 51 -0.22 20.24 -10.15
C ASP A 51 0.28 19.29 -11.25
N LYS A 52 0.95 18.17 -10.90
CA LYS A 52 1.46 17.22 -11.89
C LYS A 52 0.32 16.55 -12.65
N GLU A 53 0.42 16.54 -13.98
CA GLU A 53 -0.49 15.81 -14.84
C GLU A 53 -0.38 14.30 -14.59
N MET A 54 -1.52 13.63 -14.46
CA MET A 54 -1.62 12.17 -14.28
C MET A 54 -2.19 11.54 -15.54
N LEU A 55 -1.35 10.83 -16.27
CA LEU A 55 -1.68 10.15 -17.51
C LEU A 55 -2.11 8.70 -17.25
N ASP A 56 -2.86 8.11 -18.19
CA ASP A 56 -3.15 6.66 -18.15
C ASP A 56 -1.85 5.87 -18.36
N GLY A 57 -1.53 4.98 -17.43
CA GLY A 57 -0.27 4.23 -17.43
C GLY A 57 -0.32 2.84 -18.06
N LYS A 58 -1.42 2.43 -18.70
CA LYS A 58 -1.55 1.06 -19.26
C LYS A 58 -0.47 0.66 -20.27
N ASP A 59 0.12 1.63 -20.97
CA ASP A 59 1.23 1.39 -21.92
C ASP A 59 2.62 1.53 -21.28
N ILE A 60 2.68 1.89 -19.99
CA ILE A 60 3.92 2.16 -19.24
C ILE A 60 4.17 1.11 -18.16
N LEU A 61 3.12 0.72 -17.43
CA LEU A 61 3.20 -0.31 -16.41
C LEU A 61 1.93 -1.16 -16.32
N GLU A 62 2.11 -2.40 -15.90
CA GLU A 62 1.06 -3.31 -15.51
C GLU A 62 1.16 -3.59 -14.01
N MET A 63 0.01 -3.58 -13.31
CA MET A 63 -0.05 -3.95 -11.90
C MET A 63 -0.99 -5.13 -11.68
N THR A 64 -0.49 -6.12 -10.94
CA THR A 64 -1.23 -7.29 -10.49
C THR A 64 -1.33 -7.29 -8.96
N ALA A 65 -2.55 -7.47 -8.47
CA ALA A 65 -2.87 -7.66 -7.06
C ALA A 65 -4.14 -8.51 -6.98
N PRO A 66 -4.38 -9.27 -5.89
CA PRO A 66 -5.59 -10.05 -5.75
C PRO A 66 -6.82 -9.14 -5.60
N ILE A 67 -7.94 -9.52 -6.25
CA ILE A 67 -9.22 -8.80 -6.10
C ILE A 67 -9.70 -8.84 -4.64
N ARG A 68 -9.45 -9.95 -3.95
CA ARG A 68 -9.67 -10.14 -2.52
C ARG A 68 -8.45 -10.81 -1.93
N ALA A 69 -7.85 -10.20 -0.91
CA ALA A 69 -6.75 -10.82 -0.20
C ALA A 69 -7.28 -11.69 0.93
N GLU A 70 -6.70 -12.88 1.09
CA GLU A 70 -6.98 -13.77 2.23
C GLU A 70 -6.48 -13.18 3.55
N ASP A 71 -5.34 -12.48 3.50
CA ASP A 71 -4.74 -11.79 4.63
C ASP A 71 -4.37 -10.36 4.21
N GLY A 72 -5.00 -9.38 4.87
CA GLY A 72 -4.71 -7.96 4.63
C GLY A 72 -3.32 -7.54 5.10
N ALA A 73 -2.65 -8.31 5.96
CA ALA A 73 -1.30 -8.03 6.44
C ALA A 73 -0.22 -8.41 5.41
N VAL A 74 -0.56 -9.21 4.40
CA VAL A 74 0.39 -9.80 3.44
C VAL A 74 -0.21 -9.88 2.03
N VAL A 75 -0.58 -8.72 1.46
CA VAL A 75 -1.13 -8.64 0.10
C VAL A 75 0.02 -8.59 -0.92
N PRO A 76 0.16 -9.57 -1.83
CA PRO A 76 1.16 -9.52 -2.88
C PRO A 76 0.78 -8.48 -3.94
N VAL A 77 1.76 -7.67 -4.35
CA VAL A 77 1.66 -6.71 -5.46
C VAL A 77 2.83 -6.92 -6.39
N THR A 78 2.55 -7.01 -7.69
CA THR A 78 3.56 -7.06 -8.74
C THR A 78 3.32 -5.92 -9.70
N ILE A 79 4.38 -5.18 -10.00
CA ILE A 79 4.40 -4.08 -10.95
C ILE A 79 5.44 -4.42 -12.00
N ASN A 80 5.02 -4.51 -13.27
CA ASN A 80 5.90 -4.73 -14.40
C ASN A 80 5.90 -3.49 -15.27
N THR A 81 7.08 -3.10 -15.76
CA THR A 81 7.23 -1.97 -16.67
C THR A 81 7.23 -2.46 -18.12
N LEU A 82 6.55 -1.72 -18.99
CA LEU A 82 6.35 -2.06 -20.41
C LEU A 82 7.24 -1.25 -21.34
N VAL A 83 8.08 -0.39 -20.76
CA VAL A 83 8.98 0.52 -21.45
C VAL A 83 10.43 0.15 -21.19
N PRO A 84 11.36 0.49 -22.10
CA PRO A 84 12.78 0.22 -21.88
C PRO A 84 13.30 0.96 -20.65
N GLN A 85 14.33 0.40 -20.01
CA GLN A 85 15.07 1.01 -18.91
C GLN A 85 16.47 1.42 -19.40
N THR A 86 16.50 2.39 -20.32
CA THR A 86 17.72 2.84 -21.02
C THR A 86 18.08 4.28 -20.65
N GLU A 87 19.31 4.72 -20.95
CA GLU A 87 19.71 6.11 -20.72
C GLU A 87 18.81 7.13 -21.45
N ALA A 88 18.25 6.78 -22.61
CA ALA A 88 17.39 7.67 -23.39
C ALA A 88 15.98 7.80 -22.79
N TYR A 89 15.43 6.69 -22.32
CA TYR A 89 14.10 6.64 -21.72
C TYR A 89 14.04 5.49 -20.72
N TYR A 90 13.58 5.80 -19.51
CA TYR A 90 13.46 4.84 -18.41
C TYR A 90 12.44 5.31 -17.37
N VAL A 91 11.94 4.38 -16.55
CA VAL A 91 11.16 4.71 -15.36
C VAL A 91 12.13 5.08 -14.25
N LYS A 92 12.08 6.33 -13.80
CA LYS A 92 12.90 6.87 -12.70
C LYS A 92 12.42 6.39 -11.36
N ALA A 93 11.11 6.41 -11.14
CA ALA A 93 10.52 6.03 -9.87
C ALA A 93 9.14 5.41 -10.04
N ILE A 94 8.77 4.55 -9.09
CA ILE A 94 7.42 4.05 -8.91
C ILE A 94 6.96 4.40 -7.50
N THR A 95 5.89 5.18 -7.40
CA THR A 95 5.21 5.49 -6.15
C THR A 95 4.03 4.56 -5.97
N LEU A 96 3.98 3.85 -4.84
CA LEU A 96 2.88 2.95 -4.47
C LEU A 96 2.01 3.62 -3.40
N LEU A 97 0.73 3.81 -3.72
CA LEU A 97 -0.28 4.39 -2.83
C LEU A 97 -1.39 3.39 -2.54
N ILE A 98 -1.90 3.43 -1.32
CA ILE A 98 -3.05 2.63 -0.85
C ILE A 98 -4.03 3.61 -0.21
N ASP A 99 -4.99 4.09 -0.99
CA ASP A 99 -5.78 5.28 -0.67
C ASP A 99 -6.37 5.29 0.74
N LYS A 100 -6.92 4.15 1.19
CA LYS A 100 -7.60 4.03 2.50
C LYS A 100 -6.73 3.42 3.61
N ASN A 101 -5.41 3.40 3.44
CA ASN A 101 -4.51 3.08 4.54
C ASN A 101 -4.32 4.30 5.46
N PRO A 102 -4.03 4.09 6.76
CA PRO A 102 -3.73 5.17 7.71
C PRO A 102 -2.59 6.08 7.25
N VAL A 103 -1.60 5.50 6.57
CA VAL A 103 -0.61 6.23 5.77
C VAL A 103 -0.74 5.73 4.32
N PRO A 104 -1.31 6.54 3.41
CA PRO A 104 -1.53 6.11 2.02
C PRO A 104 -0.24 5.79 1.27
N MET A 105 0.82 6.57 1.45
CA MET A 105 2.14 6.35 0.85
C MET A 105 2.78 5.07 1.38
N ALA A 106 2.77 4.01 0.57
CA ALA A 106 3.41 2.75 0.95
C ALA A 106 4.92 2.79 0.70
N GLY A 107 5.33 3.39 -0.42
CA GLY A 107 6.72 3.66 -0.71
C GLY A 107 6.96 4.26 -2.08
N VAL A 108 8.15 4.82 -2.25
CA VAL A 108 8.70 5.33 -3.50
C VAL A 108 9.93 4.49 -3.82
N PHE A 109 9.95 3.88 -5.00
CA PHE A 109 11.00 2.98 -5.46
C PHE A 109 11.66 3.62 -6.67
N GLU A 110 12.91 4.03 -6.52
CA GLU A 110 13.72 4.71 -7.53
C GLU A 110 14.65 3.70 -8.21
N PHE A 111 14.70 3.80 -9.53
CA PHE A 111 15.41 2.91 -10.43
C PHE A 111 16.37 3.70 -11.32
N THR A 112 17.30 3.00 -11.92
CA THR A 112 18.28 3.55 -12.86
C THR A 112 18.30 2.70 -14.12
N PRO A 113 18.98 3.13 -15.20
CA PRO A 113 19.27 2.26 -16.34
C PRO A 113 20.03 0.98 -15.93
N ALA A 114 20.82 1.02 -14.85
CA ALA A 114 21.51 -0.16 -14.30
C ALA A 114 20.55 -1.17 -13.65
N SER A 115 19.31 -0.79 -13.34
CA SER A 115 18.26 -1.72 -12.90
C SER A 115 17.87 -2.71 -14.01
N GLY A 116 18.11 -2.39 -15.29
CA GLY A 116 17.75 -3.25 -16.42
C GLY A 116 16.25 -3.27 -16.73
N HIS A 117 15.41 -3.42 -15.71
CA HIS A 117 13.96 -3.14 -15.70
C HIS A 117 13.59 -2.42 -14.39
N ALA A 118 12.49 -1.67 -14.40
CA ALA A 118 11.93 -1.05 -13.19
C ALA A 118 10.76 -1.88 -12.59
N ASP A 119 10.85 -3.20 -12.70
CA ASP A 119 9.84 -4.11 -12.16
C ASP A 119 10.01 -4.29 -10.64
N LEU A 120 8.89 -4.51 -9.96
CA LEU A 120 8.84 -4.66 -8.51
C LEU A 120 7.80 -5.68 -8.08
N ASP A 121 8.21 -6.68 -7.29
CA ASP A 121 7.35 -7.59 -6.55
C ASP A 121 7.58 -7.37 -5.05
N LEU A 122 6.50 -7.11 -4.33
CA LEU A 122 6.54 -6.92 -2.88
C LEU A 122 5.23 -7.33 -2.22
N ARG A 123 5.22 -7.29 -0.88
CA ARG A 123 4.02 -7.52 -0.06
C ARG A 123 3.69 -6.28 0.74
N ILE A 124 2.43 -5.87 0.69
CA ILE A 124 1.91 -4.70 1.40
C ILE A 124 0.82 -5.07 2.40
N ARG A 125 0.61 -4.18 3.37
CA ARG A 125 -0.52 -4.20 4.29
C ARG A 125 -1.64 -3.35 3.70
N VAL A 126 -2.86 -3.87 3.70
CA VAL A 126 -4.06 -3.16 3.26
C VAL A 126 -5.07 -3.14 4.40
N ASN A 127 -5.43 -1.94 4.86
CA ASN A 127 -6.24 -1.74 6.05
C ASN A 127 -7.75 -1.72 5.77
N ALA A 128 -8.14 -1.30 4.58
CA ALA A 128 -9.53 -1.19 4.14
C ALA A 128 -9.64 -1.46 2.64
N TYR A 129 -10.86 -1.73 2.17
CA TYR A 129 -11.11 -1.94 0.73
C TYR A 129 -10.73 -0.69 -0.04
N SER A 130 -9.66 -0.78 -0.82
CA SER A 130 -8.97 0.39 -1.33
C SER A 130 -8.50 0.17 -2.75
N PRO A 131 -8.52 1.20 -3.60
CA PRO A 131 -7.57 1.29 -4.69
C PRO A 131 -6.15 1.17 -4.14
N VAL A 132 -5.36 0.33 -4.79
CA VAL A 132 -3.91 0.33 -4.76
C VAL A 132 -3.48 0.96 -6.08
N ARG A 133 -2.62 1.97 -6.03
CA ARG A 133 -2.19 2.75 -7.20
C ARG A 133 -0.68 2.68 -7.34
N ALA A 134 -0.22 2.40 -8.55
CA ALA A 134 1.18 2.53 -8.93
C ALA A 134 1.30 3.71 -9.89
N ILE A 135 2.16 4.67 -9.54
CA ILE A 135 2.43 5.86 -10.33
C ILE A 135 3.90 5.82 -10.76
N ALA A 136 4.16 5.69 -12.06
CA ALA A 136 5.50 5.76 -12.60
C ALA A 136 5.86 7.20 -12.96
N GLU A 137 7.00 7.68 -12.47
CA GLU A 137 7.68 8.86 -12.98
C GLU A 137 8.73 8.41 -14.00
N THR A 138 8.63 8.94 -15.22
CA THR A 138 9.53 8.60 -16.34
C THR A 138 10.64 9.64 -16.49
N SER A 139 11.68 9.31 -17.25
CA SER A 139 12.88 10.16 -17.36
C SER A 139 12.61 11.54 -17.96
N ASP A 140 11.54 11.69 -18.74
CA ASP A 140 11.06 12.97 -19.29
C ASP A 140 10.15 13.77 -18.34
N GLY A 141 9.93 13.27 -17.11
CA GLY A 141 9.18 13.94 -16.05
C GLY A 141 7.67 13.66 -16.05
N LYS A 142 7.17 12.84 -16.96
CA LYS A 142 5.74 12.47 -17.00
C LYS A 142 5.38 11.43 -15.96
N HIS A 143 4.14 11.52 -15.48
CA HIS A 143 3.57 10.64 -14.47
C HIS A 143 2.43 9.81 -15.06
N TYR A 144 2.50 8.50 -14.85
CA TYR A 144 1.57 7.53 -15.41
C TYR A 144 1.01 6.65 -14.32
N MET A 145 -0.31 6.54 -14.22
CA MET A 145 -0.97 5.79 -13.16
C MET A 145 -1.67 4.56 -13.68
N VAL A 146 -1.52 3.44 -12.96
CA VAL A 146 -2.47 2.32 -13.00
C VAL A 146 -2.99 2.01 -11.60
N SER A 147 -4.21 1.48 -11.55
CA SER A 147 -4.90 1.19 -10.29
C SER A 147 -5.52 -0.21 -10.29
N ARG A 148 -5.59 -0.82 -9.11
CA ARG A 148 -6.30 -2.08 -8.84
C ARG A 148 -7.04 -1.96 -7.52
N PHE A 149 -8.33 -2.27 -7.52
CA PHE A 149 -9.13 -2.28 -6.30
C PHE A 149 -8.94 -3.60 -5.55
N VAL A 150 -8.46 -3.54 -4.32
CA VAL A 150 -8.17 -4.70 -3.47
C VAL A 150 -9.16 -4.76 -2.30
N LYS A 151 -9.83 -5.90 -2.15
CA LYS A 151 -10.72 -6.19 -1.02
C LYS A 151 -9.93 -6.88 0.09
N ALA A 152 -9.41 -6.09 1.03
CA ALA A 152 -8.73 -6.56 2.23
C ALA A 152 -8.99 -5.60 3.40
N SER A 153 -8.88 -6.08 4.63
CA SER A 153 -9.15 -5.25 5.81
C SER A 153 -8.27 -5.62 6.99
N GLY A 154 -7.96 -4.64 7.83
CA GLY A 154 -7.28 -4.84 9.12
C GLY A 154 -5.79 -5.15 9.03
N GLY A 155 -5.17 -5.12 7.84
CA GLY A 155 -3.77 -5.51 7.65
C GLY A 155 -2.75 -4.70 8.44
N CYS A 156 -3.03 -3.42 8.69
CA CYS A 156 -2.15 -2.55 9.46
C CYS A 156 -2.24 -2.80 10.98
N SER A 157 -3.39 -3.27 11.47
CA SER A 157 -3.62 -3.60 12.89
C SER A 157 -3.53 -5.09 13.19
N ALA A 158 -3.24 -5.91 12.17
CA ALA A 158 -3.08 -7.36 12.31
C ALA A 158 -2.05 -7.66 13.42
N PRO A 159 -2.31 -8.64 14.30
CA PRO A 159 -1.41 -8.98 15.39
C PRO A 159 0.01 -9.24 14.88
N VAL A 160 1.01 -8.86 15.68
CA VAL A 160 2.41 -9.19 15.41
C VAL A 160 2.57 -10.72 15.38
N GLY A 161 3.41 -11.23 14.48
CA GLY A 161 3.74 -12.65 14.39
C GLY A 161 4.22 -13.24 15.73
N SER A 162 4.24 -14.57 15.82
CA SER A 162 4.21 -15.34 17.07
C SER A 162 5.43 -15.25 18.01
N ASP A 163 6.41 -14.37 17.75
CA ASP A 163 7.48 -14.03 18.72
C ASP A 163 8.24 -12.75 18.28
N LEU A 164 7.87 -11.59 18.84
CA LEU A 164 8.55 -10.32 18.56
C LEU A 164 10.00 -10.33 19.05
N ASP A 165 10.31 -10.98 20.17
CA ASP A 165 11.68 -11.04 20.70
C ASP A 165 12.60 -11.80 19.74
N VAL A 166 12.11 -12.89 19.14
CA VAL A 166 12.84 -13.63 18.10
C VAL A 166 12.99 -12.79 16.83
N ALA A 167 11.97 -12.04 16.43
CA ALA A 167 12.07 -11.12 15.28
C ALA A 167 13.16 -10.06 15.52
N MET A 168 13.20 -9.48 16.72
CA MET A 168 14.19 -8.47 17.13
C MET A 168 15.62 -9.04 17.20
N LYS A 169 15.80 -10.29 17.63
CA LYS A 169 17.13 -10.98 17.61
C LYS A 169 17.69 -11.18 16.20
N ARG A 170 16.85 -11.10 15.18
CA ARG A 170 17.22 -11.27 13.77
C ARG A 170 17.19 -9.96 12.98
N LEU A 171 16.97 -8.84 13.65
CA LEU A 171 16.80 -7.55 13.02
C LEU A 171 17.93 -7.24 12.04
N GLY A 172 17.56 -6.85 10.82
CA GLY A 172 18.50 -6.46 9.77
C GLY A 172 19.23 -7.61 9.08
N LYS A 173 19.02 -8.88 9.47
CA LYS A 173 19.54 -10.02 8.71
C LYS A 173 18.95 -10.03 7.32
N MET A 174 19.81 -10.09 6.30
CA MET A 174 19.45 -10.03 4.90
C MET A 174 19.81 -11.31 4.17
N ARG A 175 19.03 -11.66 3.15
CA ARG A 175 19.32 -12.76 2.24
C ARG A 175 18.99 -12.37 0.81
N PHE A 176 19.96 -12.55 -0.08
CA PHE A 176 19.78 -12.43 -1.51
C PHE A 176 19.44 -13.79 -2.12
N LYS A 177 18.60 -13.79 -3.15
CA LYS A 177 18.36 -14.95 -4.01
C LYS A 177 18.33 -14.48 -5.46
N LEU A 178 19.01 -15.22 -6.31
CA LEU A 178 19.07 -15.03 -7.76
C LEU A 178 18.48 -16.27 -8.43
N ARG A 179 18.10 -16.14 -9.71
CA ARG A 179 17.86 -17.32 -10.54
C ARG A 179 19.18 -18.08 -10.73
N SER A 180 19.12 -19.39 -10.91
CA SER A 180 20.32 -20.24 -11.07
C SER A 180 21.01 -20.07 -12.42
N GLU A 181 20.26 -19.64 -13.44
CA GLU A 181 20.75 -19.43 -14.80
C GLU A 181 20.59 -17.96 -15.16
N TYR A 182 21.69 -17.33 -15.58
CA TYR A 182 21.73 -15.93 -16.01
C TYR A 182 22.95 -15.65 -16.88
N ALA A 183 22.80 -14.67 -17.77
CA ALA A 183 23.88 -14.11 -18.57
C ALA A 183 24.25 -12.71 -18.07
N LEU A 184 25.46 -12.26 -18.42
CA LEU A 184 25.84 -10.85 -18.26
C LEU A 184 25.13 -10.02 -19.33
N ASP A 185 25.01 -8.72 -19.06
CA ASP A 185 24.38 -7.71 -19.91
C ASP A 185 22.88 -7.93 -20.17
N GLU A 186 22.27 -8.89 -19.48
CA GLU A 186 20.82 -9.13 -19.48
C GLU A 186 20.19 -8.74 -18.13
N PRO A 187 18.95 -8.22 -18.10
CA PRO A 187 18.25 -7.97 -16.85
C PRO A 187 18.09 -9.25 -16.01
N LEU A 188 18.64 -9.24 -14.81
CA LEU A 188 18.58 -10.33 -13.85
C LEU A 188 17.70 -9.98 -12.67
N GLN A 189 16.66 -10.79 -12.45
CA GLN A 189 15.81 -10.68 -11.28
C GLN A 189 16.54 -11.14 -10.02
N MET A 190 16.54 -10.29 -9.01
CA MET A 190 17.05 -10.57 -7.67
C MET A 190 15.95 -10.40 -6.64
N GLN A 191 15.98 -11.23 -5.60
CA GLN A 191 15.14 -11.12 -4.42
C GLN A 191 15.99 -10.73 -3.21
N LEU A 192 15.61 -9.64 -2.54
CA LEU A 192 16.13 -9.25 -1.24
C LEU A 192 15.07 -9.56 -0.17
N ALA A 193 15.43 -10.42 0.78
CA ALA A 193 14.63 -10.68 1.98
C ALA A 193 15.30 -10.03 3.18
N VAL A 194 14.56 -9.21 3.93
CA VAL A 194 15.04 -8.52 5.14
C VAL A 194 14.25 -9.01 6.35
N SER A 195 14.95 -9.43 7.40
CA SER A 195 14.36 -9.79 8.68
C SER A 195 14.06 -8.52 9.47
N HIS A 196 12.79 -8.10 9.50
CA HIS A 196 12.35 -6.88 10.18
C HIS A 196 10.85 -6.99 10.53
N PRO A 197 10.43 -6.62 11.76
CA PRO A 197 9.05 -6.82 12.19
C PRO A 197 8.04 -5.88 11.47
N ASN A 198 8.51 -4.73 10.96
CA ASN A 198 7.68 -3.73 10.29
C ASN A 198 6.37 -3.45 11.06
N LEU A 199 6.56 -3.04 12.32
CA LEU A 199 5.50 -2.63 13.22
C LEU A 199 4.94 -1.28 12.75
N THR A 200 3.62 -1.20 12.65
CA THR A 200 2.92 -0.06 12.04
C THR A 200 2.59 1.04 13.04
N GLY A 201 2.70 0.74 14.35
CA GLY A 201 2.15 1.60 15.39
C GLY A 201 0.68 1.32 15.73
N LEU A 202 0.00 0.48 14.95
CA LEU A 202 -1.44 0.23 15.06
C LEU A 202 -1.77 -1.15 15.61
N GLN A 203 -0.77 -2.01 15.77
CA GLN A 203 -0.92 -3.27 16.49
C GLN A 203 -1.04 -3.03 17.99
N ARG A 204 -1.85 -3.85 18.66
CA ARG A 204 -1.94 -3.89 20.12
C ARG A 204 -1.19 -5.10 20.66
N ASP A 205 -0.44 -4.89 21.73
CA ASP A 205 0.13 -5.97 22.51
C ASP A 205 -1.00 -6.75 23.19
N GLN A 206 -1.01 -8.08 23.05
CA GLN A 206 -2.15 -8.89 23.49
C GLN A 206 -2.25 -9.00 25.02
N VAL A 207 -1.19 -8.65 25.76
CA VAL A 207 -1.15 -8.74 27.23
C VAL A 207 -1.47 -7.39 27.86
N SER A 208 -0.67 -6.37 27.56
CA SER A 208 -0.82 -5.00 28.08
C SER A 208 -1.97 -4.23 27.43
N THR A 209 -2.42 -4.66 26.25
CA THR A 209 -3.43 -3.98 25.42
C THR A 209 -2.99 -2.59 24.91
N LEU A 210 -1.73 -2.21 25.13
CA LEU A 210 -1.19 -0.95 24.64
C LEU A 210 -0.83 -1.06 23.16
N TYR A 211 -0.79 0.07 22.46
CA TYR A 211 -0.26 0.11 21.10
C TYR A 211 1.24 -0.16 21.12
N ILE A 212 1.70 -1.01 20.20
CA ILE A 212 3.11 -1.28 20.00
C ILE A 212 3.68 -0.13 19.17
N PRO A 213 4.76 0.55 19.61
CA PRO A 213 5.36 1.65 18.86
C PRO A 213 5.76 1.24 17.42
N PRO A 214 5.66 2.16 16.45
CA PRO A 214 6.05 1.88 15.08
C PRO A 214 7.55 1.60 14.97
N HIS A 215 7.89 0.54 14.25
CA HIS A 215 9.27 0.13 13.98
C HIS A 215 9.32 -0.56 12.63
N PHE A 216 9.63 0.21 11.59
CA PHE A 216 9.59 -0.23 10.20
C PHE A 216 10.81 0.24 9.42
N ILE A 217 11.14 -0.48 8.34
CA ILE A 217 12.19 -0.05 7.41
C ILE A 217 11.74 1.25 6.73
N LYS A 218 12.58 2.29 6.76
CA LYS A 218 12.33 3.58 6.11
C LYS A 218 13.06 3.72 4.79
N LYS A 219 14.29 3.20 4.71
CA LYS A 219 15.11 3.32 3.50
C LYS A 219 15.75 1.98 3.17
N ILE A 220 15.77 1.66 1.89
CA ILE A 220 16.51 0.56 1.30
C ILE A 220 17.36 1.15 0.19
N ARG A 221 18.64 0.81 0.16
CA ARG A 221 19.53 1.15 -0.94
C ARG A 221 20.26 -0.10 -1.37
N VAL A 222 20.21 -0.41 -2.65
CA VAL A 222 20.94 -1.53 -3.24
C VAL A 222 21.85 -1.01 -4.33
N THR A 223 23.11 -1.45 -4.29
CA THR A 223 24.12 -1.12 -5.29
C THR A 223 24.77 -2.36 -5.86
N PHE A 224 25.24 -2.26 -7.10
CA PHE A 224 26.16 -3.19 -7.72
C PHE A 224 27.47 -2.47 -8.02
N ASP A 225 28.57 -2.87 -7.38
CA ASP A 225 29.88 -2.18 -7.42
C ASP A 225 29.78 -0.66 -7.16
N GLY A 226 28.98 -0.30 -6.16
CA GLY A 226 28.74 1.09 -5.77
C GLY A 226 27.78 1.87 -6.66
N LYS A 227 27.44 1.37 -7.87
CA LYS A 227 26.40 1.95 -8.72
C LYS A 227 25.02 1.58 -8.20
N GLU A 228 24.12 2.55 -8.11
CA GLU A 228 22.78 2.34 -7.60
C GLU A 228 21.90 1.56 -8.57
N VAL A 229 21.24 0.51 -8.05
CA VAL A 229 20.28 -0.33 -8.81
C VAL A 229 18.86 -0.21 -8.28
N LEU A 230 18.70 0.09 -6.98
CA LEU A 230 17.41 0.34 -6.36
C LEU A 230 17.62 1.25 -5.16
N ARG A 231 16.76 2.25 -5.03
CA ARG A 231 16.56 2.99 -3.79
C ARG A 231 15.08 2.97 -3.45
N ALA A 232 14.73 2.70 -2.21
CA ALA A 232 13.35 2.73 -1.76
C ALA A 232 13.23 3.58 -0.50
N THR A 233 12.23 4.45 -0.48
CA THR A 233 11.75 5.11 0.73
C THR A 233 10.38 4.55 1.05
N THR A 234 10.19 3.99 2.24
CA THR A 234 9.00 3.23 2.61
C THR A 234 8.37 3.71 3.91
N ASP A 235 7.11 3.33 4.11
CA ASP A 235 6.35 3.59 5.33
C ASP A 235 5.73 2.29 5.90
N ILE A 236 4.84 2.41 6.88
CA ILE A 236 4.21 1.32 7.64
C ILE A 236 3.41 0.32 6.80
N SER A 237 3.14 0.64 5.53
CA SER A 237 2.35 -0.23 4.65
C SER A 237 3.15 -1.38 4.04
N ILE A 238 4.48 -1.46 4.24
CA ILE A 238 5.25 -2.64 3.84
C ILE A 238 5.08 -3.76 4.87
N SER A 239 4.80 -4.98 4.40
CA SER A 239 4.54 -6.14 5.25
C SER A 239 5.73 -6.50 6.16
N GLU A 240 5.45 -7.29 7.21
CA GLU A 240 6.50 -7.94 8.01
C GLU A 240 7.46 -8.75 7.14
N ASN A 241 8.74 -8.81 7.54
CA ASN A 241 9.82 -9.48 6.83
C ASN A 241 9.87 -9.06 5.36
N PRO A 242 10.14 -7.77 5.07
CA PRO A 242 10.06 -7.22 3.74
C PRO A 242 10.80 -8.06 2.72
N ASN A 243 10.11 -8.34 1.62
CA ASN A 243 10.61 -9.15 0.54
C ASN A 243 10.38 -8.40 -0.76
N LEU A 244 11.47 -7.99 -1.41
CA LEU A 244 11.42 -7.24 -2.65
C LEU A 244 12.07 -8.10 -3.73
N LYS A 245 11.40 -8.27 -4.86
CA LYS A 245 12.05 -8.71 -6.10
C LYS A 245 12.10 -7.56 -7.07
N PHE A 246 13.27 -7.35 -7.64
CA PHE A 246 13.57 -6.28 -8.58
C PHE A 246 14.68 -6.75 -9.51
N PHE A 247 14.99 -5.96 -10.53
CA PHE A 247 16.02 -6.30 -11.49
C PHE A 247 17.28 -5.46 -11.29
N PHE A 248 18.38 -6.00 -11.77
CA PHE A 248 19.60 -5.28 -12.06
C PHE A 248 20.24 -5.90 -13.30
N LYS A 249 21.08 -5.15 -14.01
CA LYS A 249 21.79 -5.63 -15.20
C LYS A 249 23.29 -5.78 -14.89
N PRO A 250 23.78 -6.99 -14.57
CA PRO A 250 25.19 -7.21 -14.29
C PRO A 250 26.03 -7.22 -15.58
N GLU A 251 27.07 -6.40 -15.63
CA GLU A 251 28.02 -6.33 -16.76
C GLU A 251 29.25 -7.25 -16.55
N ARG A 252 29.47 -7.70 -15.31
CA ARG A 252 30.60 -8.54 -14.88
C ARG A 252 30.31 -9.17 -13.52
N ASP A 253 31.24 -9.98 -13.03
CA ASP A 253 31.30 -10.33 -11.61
C ASP A 253 31.52 -9.06 -10.75
N GLY A 254 30.93 -9.03 -9.56
CA GLY A 254 30.99 -7.86 -8.70
C GLY A 254 30.30 -8.05 -7.35
N LEU A 255 30.17 -6.95 -6.61
CA LEU A 255 29.61 -6.95 -5.27
C LEU A 255 28.24 -6.26 -5.25
N ILE A 256 27.23 -7.01 -4.84
CA ILE A 256 25.92 -6.44 -4.49
C ILE A 256 25.96 -6.04 -3.03
N THR A 257 25.56 -4.81 -2.71
CA THR A 257 25.45 -4.32 -1.33
C THR A 257 24.05 -3.79 -1.10
N ALA A 258 23.39 -4.25 -0.03
CA ALA A 258 22.14 -3.67 0.47
C ALA A 258 22.40 -2.93 1.79
N GLU A 259 21.89 -1.70 1.87
CA GLU A 259 21.94 -0.84 3.05
C GLU A 259 20.50 -0.50 3.45
N ILE A 260 20.19 -0.65 4.74
CA ILE A 260 18.85 -0.46 5.30
C ILE A 260 18.93 0.55 6.45
N GLU A 261 17.98 1.47 6.51
CA GLU A 261 17.75 2.35 7.67
C GLU A 261 16.31 2.21 8.13
N ASP A 262 16.08 1.97 9.42
CA ASP A 262 14.74 1.84 10.00
C ASP A 262 14.25 3.12 10.70
N SER A 263 13.01 3.09 11.18
CA SER A 263 12.36 4.22 11.85
C SER A 263 12.92 4.57 13.23
N GLN A 264 13.78 3.71 13.80
CA GLN A 264 14.52 3.97 15.03
C GLN A 264 15.95 4.43 14.76
N GLY A 265 16.32 4.63 13.50
CA GLY A 265 17.64 5.08 13.08
C GLY A 265 18.70 3.98 13.06
N MET A 266 18.31 2.71 13.26
CA MET A 266 19.25 1.60 13.13
C MET A 266 19.60 1.38 11.67
N LYS A 267 20.87 1.05 11.43
CA LYS A 267 21.42 0.85 10.09
C LYS A 267 21.99 -0.55 9.96
N PHE A 268 21.69 -1.20 8.85
CA PHE A 268 22.15 -2.55 8.54
C PHE A 268 22.76 -2.56 7.14
N SER A 269 23.82 -3.33 6.95
CA SER A 269 24.46 -3.51 5.65
C SER A 269 24.80 -4.98 5.44
N GLN A 270 24.58 -5.48 4.23
CA GLN A 270 24.92 -6.83 3.81
C GLN A 270 25.45 -6.79 2.39
N ALA A 271 26.61 -7.41 2.18
CA ALA A 271 27.18 -7.62 0.86
C ALA A 271 27.00 -9.07 0.39
N PHE A 272 26.95 -9.25 -0.93
CA PHE A 272 26.81 -10.53 -1.61
C PHE A 272 27.68 -10.52 -2.89
N ASP A 273 28.59 -11.49 -2.98
CA ASP A 273 29.42 -11.68 -4.17
C ASP A 273 28.57 -12.24 -5.31
N PHE A 274 28.38 -11.44 -6.36
CA PHE A 274 27.78 -11.87 -7.60
C PHE A 274 28.87 -12.41 -8.53
N LYS A 275 28.69 -13.65 -8.99
CA LYS A 275 29.59 -14.34 -9.91
C LYS A 275 28.79 -15.02 -11.01
N GLN A 276 29.24 -15.01 -12.25
CA GLN A 276 28.61 -15.84 -13.28
C GLN A 276 28.61 -17.32 -12.87
N PRO A 277 27.53 -18.08 -13.15
CA PRO A 277 27.58 -19.53 -13.06
C PRO A 277 28.57 -20.01 -14.15
N GLY A 278 29.57 -20.78 -13.72
CA GLY A 278 30.56 -21.39 -14.61
C GLY A 278 30.02 -22.53 -15.44
#